data_AF-A0A957X3P7-F1
#
_entry.id   AF-A0A957X3P7-F1
#
_cell.length_a   1.000
_cell.length_b   1.000
_cell.length_c   1.000
_cell.angle_alpha   90.00
_cell.angle_beta   90.00
_cell.angle_gamma   90.00
#
_symmetry.space_group_name_H-M   'P 1'
#
loop_
_entity.id
_entity.type
_entity.pdbx_description
1 polymer ?
#
loop_
_entity_poly.entity_id
_entity_poly.type
_entity_poly.pdbx_seq_one_letter_code
_entity_poly.pdbx_strand_id
1 'polypeptide(L)'
;PWFLCASFSRPHFPLTSPRRHFERYWPHGVTAPRVPAGGDAYNHPMSVGMRQGFKVDRIGHEEMMRARAAYFGCVSYLDEVIGDLLLRLEADGLLENTIIVYTSDHGEMAGEHGTWWKNGWYEACTRVPLIISTPEQRRQQQAASTVTTPVSHAALFPTLCSMAGVAWPATLPGPDLAAAVRGEASVDTLPVFCDNLNPRWGEGTEFRMIRWGQYKYVRFR
;
A
#
# COMPACT_ATOMS: atom_id res chain seq x y z
N PRO A 1 25.22 12.77 3.06
CA PRO A 1 23.99 12.25 2.43
C PRO A 1 23.87 10.72 2.61
N TRP A 2 22.69 10.24 3.02
CA TRP A 2 22.40 8.83 3.24
C TRP A 2 21.02 8.48 2.66
N PHE A 3 20.81 7.19 2.42
CA PHE A 3 19.51 6.61 2.11
C PHE A 3 19.26 5.45 3.09
N LEU A 4 18.09 5.46 3.74
CA LEU A 4 17.67 4.41 4.67
C LEU A 4 16.36 3.81 4.19
N CYS A 5 16.37 2.51 3.90
CA CYS A 5 15.15 1.74 3.67
C CYS A 5 14.78 1.01 4.97
N ALA A 6 13.92 1.63 5.78
CA ALA A 6 13.36 1.00 6.97
C ALA A 6 12.15 0.12 6.57
N SER A 7 12.44 -1.12 6.17
CA SER A 7 11.41 -2.07 5.70
C SER A 7 10.86 -2.90 6.87
N PHE A 8 9.67 -2.53 7.35
CA PHE A 8 8.98 -3.24 8.43
C PHE A 8 8.15 -4.41 7.90
N SER A 9 8.16 -5.53 8.62
CA SER A 9 7.38 -6.72 8.24
C SER A 9 5.89 -6.60 8.60
N ARG A 10 5.54 -5.84 9.64
CA ARG A 10 4.14 -5.61 10.00
C ARG A 10 3.48 -4.69 8.97
N PRO A 11 2.19 -4.86 8.67
CA PRO A 11 1.21 -5.76 9.30
C PRO A 11 1.09 -7.17 8.69
N HIS A 12 2.12 -7.66 7.97
CA HIS A 12 2.08 -9.01 7.40
C HIS A 12 1.86 -10.08 8.48
N PHE A 13 1.25 -11.21 8.06
CA PHE A 13 1.03 -12.37 8.92
C PHE A 13 2.36 -12.88 9.51
N PRO A 14 2.36 -13.48 10.72
CA PRO A 14 1.20 -13.76 11.60
C PRO A 14 0.66 -12.48 12.27
N LEU A 15 -0.66 -12.32 12.39
CA LEU A 15 -1.30 -11.08 12.87
C LEU A 15 -1.15 -10.91 14.40
N THR A 16 0.04 -10.49 14.84
CA THR A 16 0.38 -10.34 16.26
C THR A 16 0.86 -8.92 16.55
N SER A 17 0.21 -8.28 17.53
CA SER A 17 0.57 -6.97 18.09
C SER A 17 0.46 -7.01 19.62
N PRO A 18 1.08 -6.07 20.35
CA PRO A 18 0.82 -5.92 21.77
C PRO A 18 -0.68 -5.80 22.05
N ARG A 19 -1.13 -6.44 23.15
CA ARG A 19 -2.55 -6.55 23.53
C ARG A 19 -3.31 -5.20 23.46
N ARG A 20 -2.67 -4.12 23.92
CA ARG A 20 -3.22 -2.75 23.91
C ARG A 20 -3.62 -2.22 22.54
N HIS A 21 -3.08 -2.75 21.44
CA HIS A 21 -3.47 -2.34 20.09
C HIS A 21 -4.62 -3.20 19.57
N PHE A 22 -4.62 -4.50 19.85
CA PHE A 22 -5.72 -5.39 19.47
C PHE A 22 -7.04 -5.01 20.16
N GLU A 23 -6.98 -4.73 21.46
CA GLU A 23 -8.17 -4.37 22.28
C GLU A 23 -8.77 -3.00 21.94
N ARG A 24 -8.07 -2.15 21.18
CA ARG A 24 -8.67 -0.91 20.62
C ARG A 24 -9.75 -1.22 19.59
N TYR A 25 -9.64 -2.37 18.92
CA TYR A 25 -10.49 -2.73 17.79
C TYR A 25 -11.41 -3.91 18.08
N TRP A 26 -10.97 -4.91 18.83
CA TRP A 26 -11.81 -6.06 19.15
C TRP A 26 -12.59 -5.86 20.46
N PRO A 27 -13.89 -6.19 20.54
CA PRO A 27 -14.75 -6.72 19.48
C PRO A 27 -15.54 -5.66 18.68
N HIS A 28 -15.53 -4.39 19.08
CA HIS A 28 -16.50 -3.39 18.59
C HIS A 28 -15.91 -2.23 17.76
N GLY A 29 -14.60 -2.07 17.74
CA GLY A 29 -13.90 -0.97 17.06
C GLY A 29 -13.43 -1.28 15.64
N VAL A 30 -13.62 -2.50 15.14
CA VAL A 30 -13.24 -2.91 13.78
C VAL A 30 -14.37 -2.64 12.79
N THR A 31 -14.06 -1.99 11.67
CA THR A 31 -15.03 -1.77 10.59
C THR A 31 -15.17 -3.02 9.73
N ALA A 32 -16.40 -3.32 9.28
CA ALA A 32 -16.65 -4.39 8.32
C ALA A 32 -15.94 -4.12 6.98
N PRO A 33 -15.70 -5.15 6.15
CA PRO A 33 -15.26 -4.97 4.77
C PRO A 33 -16.21 -4.04 4.00
N ARG A 34 -15.65 -3.12 3.21
CA ARG A 34 -16.45 -2.16 2.43
C ARG A 34 -17.13 -2.85 1.25
N VAL A 35 -16.42 -3.79 0.63
CA VAL A 35 -16.93 -4.63 -0.45
C VAL A 35 -17.07 -6.05 0.08
N PRO A 36 -18.30 -6.56 0.26
CA PRO A 36 -18.52 -7.92 0.76
C PRO A 36 -18.16 -8.97 -0.31
N ALA A 37 -18.22 -10.25 0.08
CA ALA A 37 -18.14 -11.37 -0.85
C ALA A 37 -19.24 -11.27 -1.92
N GLY A 38 -18.88 -11.40 -3.19
CA GLY A 38 -19.82 -11.37 -4.32
C GLY A 38 -19.29 -10.59 -5.52
N GLY A 39 -20.22 -10.15 -6.38
CA GLY A 39 -19.94 -9.43 -7.63
C GLY A 39 -19.47 -10.32 -8.78
N ASP A 40 -19.24 -9.71 -9.94
CA ASP A 40 -18.99 -10.42 -11.22
C ASP A 40 -17.77 -11.34 -11.17
N ALA A 41 -16.74 -10.93 -10.42
CA ALA A 41 -15.51 -11.69 -10.28
C ALA A 41 -15.57 -12.76 -9.17
N TYR A 42 -16.71 -12.93 -8.48
CA TYR A 42 -16.81 -13.86 -7.35
C TYR A 42 -16.46 -15.30 -7.74
N ASN A 43 -16.98 -15.75 -8.89
CA ASN A 43 -16.77 -17.11 -9.41
C ASN A 43 -15.59 -17.20 -10.39
N HIS A 44 -14.81 -16.12 -10.57
CA HIS A 44 -13.62 -16.16 -11.41
C HIS A 44 -12.61 -17.20 -10.85
N PRO A 45 -11.94 -18.01 -11.70
CA PRO A 45 -11.00 -19.04 -11.24
C PRO A 45 -9.96 -18.54 -10.24
N MET A 46 -9.40 -17.34 -10.44
CA MET A 46 -8.48 -16.75 -9.47
C MET A 46 -9.15 -16.43 -8.11
N SER A 47 -10.36 -15.86 -8.09
CA SER A 47 -11.05 -15.54 -6.85
C SER A 47 -11.39 -16.80 -6.07
N VAL A 48 -11.86 -17.84 -6.76
CA VAL A 48 -12.12 -19.17 -6.20
C VAL A 48 -10.82 -19.78 -5.67
N GLY A 49 -9.76 -19.76 -6.47
CA GLY A 49 -8.44 -20.26 -6.10
C GLY A 49 -7.85 -19.55 -4.88
N MET A 50 -8.00 -18.24 -4.78
CA MET A 50 -7.60 -17.48 -3.58
C MET A 50 -8.40 -17.93 -2.35
N ARG A 51 -9.73 -17.98 -2.42
CA ARG A 51 -10.55 -18.36 -1.27
C ARG A 51 -10.30 -19.80 -0.81
N GLN A 52 -10.21 -20.75 -1.75
CA GLN A 52 -9.97 -22.15 -1.43
C GLN A 52 -8.53 -22.42 -1.02
N GLY A 53 -7.56 -21.88 -1.77
CA GLY A 53 -6.13 -22.07 -1.53
C GLY A 53 -5.66 -21.50 -0.21
N PHE A 54 -6.21 -20.36 0.20
CA PHE A 54 -5.99 -19.79 1.54
C PHE A 54 -7.01 -20.26 2.59
N LYS A 55 -7.95 -21.14 2.21
CA LYS A 55 -8.99 -21.69 3.08
C LYS A 55 -9.87 -20.62 3.76
N VAL A 56 -10.02 -19.46 3.12
CA VAL A 56 -10.85 -18.34 3.63
C VAL A 56 -12.32 -18.76 3.73
N ASP A 57 -12.81 -19.61 2.83
CA ASP A 57 -14.18 -20.15 2.87
C ASP A 57 -14.47 -21.00 4.12
N ARG A 58 -13.45 -21.38 4.89
CA ARG A 58 -13.59 -22.15 6.13
C ARG A 58 -13.60 -21.26 7.38
N ILE A 59 -13.39 -19.96 7.23
CA ILE A 59 -13.30 -19.00 8.33
C ILE A 59 -14.68 -18.40 8.58
N GLY A 60 -15.18 -18.53 9.81
CA GLY A 60 -16.46 -17.95 10.21
C GLY A 60 -16.40 -16.41 10.26
N HIS A 61 -17.56 -15.76 10.20
CA HIS A 61 -17.64 -14.29 10.19
C HIS A 61 -16.96 -13.65 11.42
N GLU A 62 -17.22 -14.18 12.62
CA GLU A 62 -16.59 -13.68 13.86
C GLU A 62 -15.07 -13.80 13.82
N GLU A 63 -14.55 -14.95 13.39
CA GLU A 63 -13.12 -15.19 13.27
C GLU A 63 -12.47 -14.26 12.22
N MET A 64 -13.13 -14.03 11.10
CA MET A 64 -12.68 -13.06 10.09
C MET A 64 -12.66 -11.63 10.65
N MET A 65 -13.68 -11.21 11.39
CA MET A 65 -13.69 -9.87 12.02
C MET A 65 -12.61 -9.75 13.09
N ARG A 66 -12.35 -10.83 13.84
CA ARG A 66 -11.27 -10.90 14.83
C ARG A 66 -9.89 -10.81 14.18
N ALA A 67 -9.68 -11.50 13.07
CA ALA A 67 -8.45 -11.37 12.28
C ALA A 67 -8.29 -9.95 11.73
N ARG A 68 -9.36 -9.31 11.23
CA ARG A 68 -9.34 -7.92 10.76
C ARG A 68 -8.98 -6.93 11.89
N ALA A 69 -9.52 -7.14 13.10
CA ALA A 69 -9.13 -6.37 14.28
C ALA A 69 -7.65 -6.57 14.64
N ALA A 70 -7.13 -7.80 14.53
CA ALA A 70 -5.71 -8.08 14.72
C ALA A 70 -4.82 -7.39 13.67
N TYR A 71 -5.26 -7.34 12.41
CA TYR A 71 -4.59 -6.58 11.36
C TYR A 71 -4.55 -5.08 11.67
N PHE A 72 -5.67 -4.48 12.11
CA PHE A 72 -5.70 -3.06 12.53
C PHE A 72 -4.81 -2.80 13.75
N GLY A 73 -4.78 -3.74 14.69
CA GLY A 73 -3.84 -3.70 15.82
C GLY A 73 -2.38 -3.70 15.37
N CYS A 74 -2.03 -4.49 14.36
CA CYS A 74 -0.69 -4.48 13.78
C CYS A 74 -0.34 -3.16 13.09
N VAL A 75 -1.31 -2.53 12.40
CA VAL A 75 -1.12 -1.21 11.79
C VAL A 75 -0.89 -0.14 12.86
N SER A 76 -1.70 -0.12 13.92
CA SER A 76 -1.50 0.78 15.07
C SER A 76 -0.17 0.58 15.77
N TYR A 77 0.30 -0.67 15.87
CA TYR A 77 1.59 -0.96 16.45
C TYR A 77 2.74 -0.48 15.55
N LEU A 78 2.61 -0.65 14.23
CA LEU A 78 3.57 -0.11 13.28
C LEU A 78 3.64 1.41 13.35
N ASP A 79 2.50 2.10 13.49
CA ASP A 79 2.43 3.55 13.68
C ASP A 79 3.23 4.02 14.90
N GLU A 80 3.09 3.31 16.05
CA GLU A 80 3.89 3.57 17.26
C GLU A 80 5.40 3.42 17.00
N VAL A 81 5.81 2.33 16.34
CA VAL A 81 7.22 2.06 16.00
C VAL A 81 7.79 3.10 15.03
N ILE A 82 7.00 3.55 14.06
CA ILE A 82 7.40 4.63 13.14
C ILE A 82 7.52 5.96 13.91
N GLY A 83 6.61 6.23 14.84
CA GLY A 83 6.68 7.38 15.74
C GLY A 83 7.99 7.42 16.52
N ASP A 84 8.39 6.29 17.13
CA ASP A 84 9.65 6.18 17.86
C ASP A 84 10.88 6.44 16.96
N LEU A 85 10.87 5.93 15.73
CA LEU A 85 11.93 6.20 14.76
C LEU A 85 12.01 7.69 14.39
N LEU A 86 10.86 8.33 14.14
CA LEU A 86 10.81 9.75 13.79
C LEU A 86 11.25 10.65 14.95
N LEU A 87 10.82 10.35 16.18
CA LEU A 87 11.26 11.05 17.39
C LEU A 87 12.77 10.92 17.58
N ARG A 88 13.34 9.75 17.28
CA ARG A 88 14.80 9.58 17.34
C ARG A 88 15.52 10.42 16.29
N LEU A 89 15.03 10.44 15.05
CA LEU A 89 15.60 11.28 13.99
C LEU A 89 15.50 12.77 14.34
N GLU A 90 14.42 13.19 15.00
CA GLU A 90 14.24 14.56 15.49
C GLU A 90 15.23 14.90 16.60
N ALA A 91 15.35 14.05 17.62
CA ALA A 91 16.28 14.22 18.74
C ALA A 91 17.75 14.30 18.30
N ASP A 92 18.11 13.56 17.25
CA ASP A 92 19.46 13.57 16.67
C ASP A 92 19.67 14.73 15.66
N GLY A 93 18.66 15.60 15.45
CA GLY A 93 18.71 16.73 14.52
C GLY A 93 18.72 16.33 13.04
N LEU A 94 18.42 15.07 12.72
CA LEU A 94 18.46 14.53 11.36
C LEU A 94 17.14 14.79 10.61
N LEU A 95 16.01 14.88 11.30
CA LEU A 95 14.69 15.00 10.69
C LEU A 95 14.54 16.30 9.87
N GLU A 96 15.20 17.39 10.27
CA GLU A 96 15.08 18.70 9.62
C GLU A 96 15.58 18.74 8.17
N ASN A 97 16.45 17.80 7.77
CA ASN A 97 17.03 17.72 6.43
C ASN A 97 16.74 16.38 5.73
N THR A 98 15.74 15.62 6.19
CA THR A 98 15.43 14.29 5.67
C THR A 98 14.14 14.29 4.86
N ILE A 99 14.13 13.74 3.64
CA ILE A 99 12.88 13.43 2.95
C ILE A 99 12.34 12.11 3.51
N ILE A 100 11.11 12.10 4.03
CA ILE A 100 10.47 10.90 4.56
C ILE A 100 9.46 10.40 3.53
N VAL A 101 9.58 9.14 3.11
CA VAL A 101 8.61 8.45 2.27
C VAL A 101 8.00 7.29 3.05
N TYR A 102 6.68 7.29 3.20
CA TYR A 102 5.92 6.16 3.73
C TYR A 102 5.11 5.52 2.61
N THR A 103 5.29 4.22 2.42
CA THR A 103 4.50 3.44 1.45
C THR A 103 4.38 1.98 1.90
N SER A 104 3.62 1.18 1.15
CA SER A 104 3.51 -0.28 1.30
C SER A 104 3.87 -0.93 -0.02
N ASP A 105 4.44 -2.14 0.00
CA ASP A 105 4.73 -2.92 -1.19
C ASP A 105 3.46 -3.41 -1.89
N HIS A 106 2.44 -3.76 -1.10
CA HIS A 106 1.09 -4.10 -1.52
C HIS A 106 0.08 -3.79 -0.41
N GLY A 107 -1.21 -3.95 -0.70
CA GLY A 107 -2.29 -3.87 0.30
C GLY A 107 -2.64 -5.22 0.92
N GLU A 108 -3.74 -5.30 1.66
CA GLU A 108 -4.25 -6.54 2.24
C GLU A 108 -5.77 -6.52 2.08
N MET A 109 -6.34 -7.62 1.55
CA MET A 109 -7.78 -7.72 1.36
C MET A 109 -8.50 -7.68 2.70
N ALA A 110 -7.94 -8.26 3.78
CA ALA A 110 -8.50 -8.16 5.14
C ALA A 110 -10.02 -8.47 5.23
N GLY A 111 -10.55 -9.33 4.36
CA GLY A 111 -11.99 -9.65 4.25
C GLY A 111 -12.74 -8.96 3.10
N GLU A 112 -12.15 -7.97 2.42
CA GLU A 112 -12.70 -7.37 1.20
C GLU A 112 -12.90 -8.46 0.14
N HIS A 113 -14.01 -8.37 -0.60
CA HIS A 113 -14.45 -9.37 -1.57
C HIS A 113 -14.56 -10.80 -1.01
N GLY A 114 -14.66 -10.95 0.33
CA GLY A 114 -14.65 -12.26 0.99
C GLY A 114 -13.29 -12.97 0.92
N THR A 115 -12.20 -12.21 0.76
CA THR A 115 -10.85 -12.76 0.57
C THR A 115 -9.85 -12.14 1.54
N TRP A 116 -8.68 -12.77 1.64
CA TRP A 116 -7.53 -12.30 2.38
C TRP A 116 -6.29 -12.40 1.47
N TRP A 117 -5.15 -11.90 1.94
CA TRP A 117 -3.90 -11.73 1.18
C TRP A 117 -4.02 -10.66 0.08
N LYS A 118 -3.18 -10.74 -0.96
CA LYS A 118 -2.89 -9.64 -1.89
C LYS A 118 -2.75 -10.06 -3.36
N ASN A 119 -3.20 -11.28 -3.70
CA ASN A 119 -2.89 -11.90 -5.00
C ASN A 119 -3.83 -11.46 -6.14
N GLY A 120 -4.71 -10.49 -5.88
CA GLY A 120 -5.71 -10.01 -6.83
C GLY A 120 -5.46 -8.59 -7.33
N TRP A 121 -6.34 -8.11 -8.21
CA TRP A 121 -6.28 -6.79 -8.85
C TRP A 121 -7.10 -5.71 -8.12
N TYR A 122 -7.80 -6.08 -7.04
CA TYR A 122 -8.67 -5.18 -6.30
C TYR A 122 -7.89 -4.00 -5.70
N GLU A 123 -8.60 -2.90 -5.42
CA GLU A 123 -7.99 -1.71 -4.79
C GLU A 123 -7.30 -2.06 -3.48
N ALA A 124 -7.91 -2.94 -2.66
CA ALA A 124 -7.33 -3.38 -1.40
C ALA A 124 -6.03 -4.19 -1.57
N CYS A 125 -5.71 -4.71 -2.76
CA CYS A 125 -4.41 -5.32 -3.07
C CYS A 125 -3.41 -4.31 -3.64
N THR A 126 -3.85 -3.44 -4.55
CA THR A 126 -2.96 -2.71 -5.47
C THR A 126 -2.85 -1.22 -5.18
N ARG A 127 -3.80 -0.62 -4.46
CA ARG A 127 -3.76 0.81 -4.09
C ARG A 127 -3.19 0.96 -2.69
N VAL A 128 -1.92 1.29 -2.63
CA VAL A 128 -1.15 1.44 -1.38
C VAL A 128 -1.08 2.89 -0.91
N PRO A 129 -0.82 3.15 0.39
CA PRO A 129 -0.46 4.49 0.82
C PRO A 129 0.84 4.94 0.16
N LEU A 130 0.92 6.23 -0.15
CA LEU A 130 2.15 6.90 -0.53
C LEU A 130 2.12 8.31 0.05
N ILE A 131 2.94 8.55 1.06
CA ILE A 131 3.08 9.85 1.72
C ILE A 131 4.54 10.27 1.57
N ILE A 132 4.76 11.49 1.09
CA ILE A 132 6.09 12.08 0.97
C ILE A 132 6.08 13.36 1.80
N SER A 133 6.92 13.42 2.83
CA SER A 133 7.11 14.58 3.68
C SER A 133 8.50 15.18 3.46
N THR A 134 8.54 16.41 2.96
CA THR A 134 9.79 17.13 2.72
C THR A 134 10.16 18.04 3.90
N PRO A 135 11.45 18.41 4.02
CA PRO A 135 11.88 19.43 4.95
C PRO A 135 11.10 20.75 4.86
N GLU A 136 10.79 21.21 3.64
CA GLU A 136 10.06 22.45 3.37
C GLU A 136 8.64 22.39 3.93
N GLN A 137 7.96 21.24 3.78
CA GLN A 137 6.63 21.03 4.32
C GLN A 137 6.64 21.04 5.86
N ARG A 138 7.61 20.39 6.50
CA ARG A 138 7.73 20.40 7.97
C ARG A 138 8.09 21.77 8.53
N ARG A 139 8.85 22.58 7.78
CA ARG A 139 9.13 23.99 8.09
C ARG A 139 8.00 24.95 7.70
N GLN A 140 6.85 24.45 7.25
CA GLN A 140 5.70 25.26 6.81
C GLN A 140 6.03 26.23 5.65
N GLN A 141 7.07 25.95 4.88
CA GLN A 141 7.47 26.70 3.67
C GLN A 141 6.67 26.25 2.44
N GLN A 142 6.04 25.08 2.55
CA GLN A 142 5.17 24.51 1.53
C GLN A 142 3.97 23.84 2.21
N ALA A 143 2.76 24.10 1.71
CA ALA A 143 1.57 23.44 2.22
C ALA A 143 1.54 21.95 1.83
N ALA A 144 0.96 21.13 2.70
CA ALA A 144 0.61 19.76 2.34
C ALA A 144 -0.49 19.77 1.26
N SER A 145 -0.39 18.84 0.31
CA SER A 145 -1.36 18.68 -0.78
C SER A 145 -1.73 17.22 -0.96
N THR A 146 -2.83 16.96 -1.64
CA THR A 146 -3.27 15.60 -2.00
C THR A 146 -3.26 15.47 -3.51
N VAL A 147 -2.55 14.46 -4.01
CA VAL A 147 -2.58 14.06 -5.42
C VAL A 147 -3.54 12.89 -5.58
N THR A 148 -4.57 13.06 -6.40
CA THR A 148 -5.56 12.00 -6.68
C THR A 148 -5.27 11.23 -7.97
N THR A 149 -4.35 11.71 -8.80
CA THR A 149 -3.90 11.02 -10.01
C THR A 149 -3.20 9.71 -9.63
N PRO A 150 -3.59 8.55 -10.21
CA PRO A 150 -2.89 7.29 -9.97
C PRO A 150 -1.42 7.38 -10.36
N VAL A 151 -0.54 6.88 -9.49
CA VAL A 151 0.90 6.77 -9.73
C VAL A 151 1.38 5.34 -9.47
N SER A 152 2.59 5.03 -9.93
CA SER A 152 3.25 3.74 -9.71
C SER A 152 4.45 3.90 -8.80
N HIS A 153 4.80 2.86 -8.04
CA HIS A 153 6.08 2.81 -7.31
C HIS A 153 7.30 2.96 -8.21
N ALA A 154 7.19 2.66 -9.51
CA ALA A 154 8.26 2.92 -10.48
C ALA A 154 8.68 4.40 -10.51
N ALA A 155 7.78 5.32 -10.14
CA ALA A 155 8.08 6.75 -10.05
C ALA A 155 8.98 7.11 -8.85
N LEU A 156 9.06 6.27 -7.80
CA LEU A 156 9.81 6.60 -6.60
C LEU A 156 11.30 6.79 -6.86
N PHE A 157 11.91 5.92 -7.66
CA PHE A 157 13.34 6.00 -7.96
C PHE A 157 13.74 7.31 -8.66
N PRO A 158 13.19 7.68 -9.83
CA PRO A 158 13.54 8.94 -10.48
C PRO A 158 13.17 10.16 -9.63
N THR A 159 12.04 10.11 -8.91
CA THR A 159 11.61 11.19 -8.01
C THR A 159 12.62 11.43 -6.88
N LEU A 160 13.09 10.38 -6.22
CA LEU A 160 14.06 10.49 -5.13
C LEU A 160 15.44 10.93 -5.64
N CYS A 161 15.88 10.44 -6.81
CA CYS A 161 17.11 10.91 -7.44
C CYS A 161 17.04 12.41 -7.76
N SER A 162 15.93 12.87 -8.35
CA SER A 162 15.65 14.28 -8.64
C SER A 162 15.70 15.15 -7.39
N MET A 163 14.99 14.74 -6.33
CA MET A 163 14.97 15.45 -5.05
C MET A 163 16.33 15.46 -4.33
N ALA A 164 17.17 14.43 -4.54
CA ALA A 164 18.51 14.33 -3.97
C ALA A 164 19.60 14.99 -4.84
N GLY A 165 19.26 15.51 -6.03
CA GLY A 165 20.24 16.06 -6.99
C GLY A 165 21.20 15.02 -7.57
N VAL A 166 20.78 13.75 -7.62
CA VAL A 166 21.56 12.62 -8.14
C VAL A 166 21.10 12.31 -9.56
N ALA A 167 22.02 12.15 -10.51
CA ALA A 167 21.69 11.75 -11.87
C ALA A 167 21.24 10.28 -11.93
N TRP A 168 20.28 9.96 -12.82
CA TRP A 168 19.82 8.59 -13.08
C TRP A 168 19.73 8.30 -14.58
N PRO A 169 19.77 7.02 -15.00
CA PRO A 169 19.54 6.66 -16.39
C PRO A 169 18.10 6.97 -16.80
N ALA A 170 17.92 7.77 -17.86
CA ALA A 170 16.61 8.08 -18.43
C ALA A 170 15.87 6.86 -19.02
N THR A 171 16.56 5.72 -19.14
CA THR A 171 15.99 4.44 -19.59
C THR A 171 15.19 3.72 -18.52
N LEU A 172 15.30 4.10 -17.25
CA LEU A 172 14.52 3.50 -16.18
C LEU A 172 13.04 3.94 -16.27
N PRO A 173 12.09 3.01 -16.05
CA PRO A 173 10.67 3.32 -16.16
C PRO A 173 10.19 4.20 -14.99
N GLY A 174 9.15 4.98 -15.25
CA GLY A 174 8.47 5.80 -14.25
C GLY A 174 8.71 7.29 -14.43
N PRO A 175 7.69 8.14 -14.23
CA PRO A 175 7.86 9.60 -14.27
C PRO A 175 8.62 10.11 -13.04
N ASP A 176 9.36 11.21 -13.20
CA ASP A 176 9.81 12.04 -12.08
C ASP A 176 8.63 12.87 -11.56
N LEU A 177 8.28 12.70 -10.28
CA LEU A 177 7.18 13.41 -9.62
C LEU A 177 7.68 14.53 -8.69
N ALA A 178 8.96 14.89 -8.71
CA ALA A 178 9.54 15.84 -7.76
C ALA A 178 8.88 17.24 -7.83
N ALA A 179 8.52 17.70 -9.03
CA ALA A 179 7.79 18.96 -9.20
C ALA A 179 6.38 18.90 -8.56
N ALA A 180 5.70 17.75 -8.65
CA ALA A 180 4.41 17.56 -7.99
C ALA A 180 4.56 17.47 -6.46
N VAL A 181 5.62 16.82 -5.97
CA VAL A 181 5.95 16.79 -4.54
C VAL A 181 6.20 18.20 -3.99
N ARG A 182 6.85 19.08 -4.78
CA ARG A 182 7.09 20.49 -4.42
C ARG A 182 5.88 21.41 -4.65
N GLY A 183 4.77 20.90 -5.19
CA GLY A 183 3.59 21.69 -5.50
C GLY A 183 3.78 22.64 -6.70
N GLU A 184 4.79 22.38 -7.54
CA GLU A 184 5.14 23.20 -8.71
C GLU A 184 4.38 22.75 -9.97
N ALA A 185 3.89 21.51 -10.01
CA ALA A 185 3.19 20.95 -11.16
C ALA A 185 2.13 19.93 -10.76
N SER A 186 1.13 19.72 -11.62
CA SER A 186 0.20 18.58 -11.52
C SER A 186 0.85 17.29 -12.02
N VAL A 187 0.36 16.14 -11.55
CA VAL A 187 0.77 14.83 -12.06
C VAL A 187 -0.04 14.49 -13.32
N ASP A 188 0.65 14.19 -14.40
CA ASP A 188 0.03 13.71 -15.64
C ASP A 188 -0.69 12.38 -15.44
N THR A 189 -1.83 12.22 -16.11
CA THR A 189 -2.60 10.97 -16.04
C THR A 189 -1.99 9.92 -16.98
N LEU A 190 -1.08 9.12 -16.44
CA LEU A 190 -0.42 8.01 -17.13
C LEU A 190 -1.08 6.66 -16.80
N PRO A 191 -0.98 5.66 -17.68
CA PRO A 191 -1.39 4.29 -17.35
C PRO A 191 -0.48 3.69 -16.27
N VAL A 192 -1.10 3.17 -15.20
CA VAL A 192 -0.43 2.44 -14.13
C VAL A 192 -0.64 0.95 -14.33
N PHE A 193 0.45 0.19 -14.38
CA PHE A 193 0.44 -1.24 -14.61
C PHE A 193 0.62 -2.02 -13.30
N CYS A 194 -0.07 -3.15 -13.17
CA CYS A 194 0.17 -4.15 -12.13
C CYS A 194 0.01 -5.53 -12.75
N ASP A 195 1.01 -6.38 -12.57
CA ASP A 195 1.04 -7.73 -13.15
C ASP A 195 1.12 -8.77 -12.02
N ASN A 196 0.41 -9.88 -12.21
CA ASN A 196 0.68 -11.13 -11.51
C ASN A 196 0.80 -12.22 -12.56
N LEU A 197 2.03 -12.61 -12.88
CA LEU A 197 2.34 -13.62 -13.89
C LEU A 197 2.57 -15.00 -13.28
N ASN A 198 2.16 -15.20 -12.02
CA ASN A 198 2.26 -16.48 -11.35
C ASN A 198 0.94 -17.25 -11.47
N PRO A 199 0.90 -18.43 -12.13
CA PRO A 199 -0.27 -19.31 -12.22
C PRO A 199 -0.57 -20.00 -10.89
N ARG A 200 -0.56 -19.26 -9.78
CA ARG A 200 -0.62 -19.80 -8.41
C ARG A 200 -1.83 -20.71 -8.20
N TRP A 201 -2.93 -20.43 -8.91
CA TRP A 201 -4.19 -21.16 -8.79
C TRP A 201 -4.62 -21.84 -10.09
N GLY A 202 -3.65 -22.17 -10.95
CA GLY A 202 -3.86 -22.84 -12.23
C GLY A 202 -3.73 -21.90 -13.43
N GLU A 203 -3.78 -22.49 -14.62
CA GLU A 203 -3.84 -21.77 -15.89
C GLU A 203 -5.08 -20.87 -15.93
N GLY A 204 -4.98 -19.68 -16.51
CA GLY A 204 -6.07 -18.70 -16.47
C GLY A 204 -6.02 -17.73 -15.29
N THR A 205 -5.03 -17.87 -14.40
CA THR A 205 -4.97 -17.07 -13.15
C THR A 205 -3.86 -16.03 -13.15
N GLU A 206 -3.02 -16.00 -14.17
CA GLU A 206 -2.15 -14.88 -14.47
C GLU A 206 -2.96 -13.71 -15.01
N PHE A 207 -2.56 -12.49 -14.63
CA PHE A 207 -3.18 -11.29 -15.16
C PHE A 207 -2.20 -10.14 -15.34
N ARG A 208 -2.62 -9.24 -16.23
CA ARG A 208 -2.12 -7.87 -16.33
C ARG A 208 -3.27 -6.91 -16.10
N MET A 209 -3.04 -5.92 -15.25
CA MET A 209 -3.95 -4.84 -14.94
C MET A 209 -3.39 -3.52 -15.48
N ILE A 210 -4.27 -2.69 -16.05
CA ILE A 210 -4.01 -1.28 -16.35
C ILE A 210 -5.03 -0.43 -15.61
N ARG A 211 -4.55 0.54 -14.84
CA ARG A 211 -5.35 1.63 -14.25
C ARG A 211 -5.08 2.89 -15.07
N TRP A 212 -6.13 3.50 -15.61
CA TRP A 212 -6.05 4.79 -16.30
C TRP A 212 -7.15 5.72 -15.79
N GLY A 213 -6.74 6.72 -15.00
CA GLY A 213 -7.67 7.60 -14.29
C GLY A 213 -8.62 6.80 -13.39
N GLN A 214 -9.92 6.86 -13.68
CA GLN A 214 -10.97 6.13 -12.94
C GLN A 214 -11.20 4.70 -13.42
N TYR A 215 -10.68 4.32 -14.58
CA TYR A 215 -10.92 3.00 -15.18
C TYR A 215 -9.83 2.00 -14.78
N LYS A 216 -10.24 0.76 -14.54
CA LYS A 216 -9.35 -0.37 -14.33
C LYS A 216 -9.74 -1.49 -15.30
N TYR A 217 -8.79 -1.92 -16.12
CA TYR A 217 -8.94 -3.07 -17.00
C TYR A 217 -8.00 -4.18 -16.54
N VAL A 218 -8.52 -5.41 -16.50
CA VAL A 218 -7.76 -6.60 -16.11
C VAL A 218 -7.93 -7.64 -17.20
N ARG A 219 -6.80 -8.12 -17.73
CA ARG A 219 -6.77 -9.21 -18.70
C ARG A 219 -6.12 -10.42 -18.07
N PHE A 220 -6.85 -11.52 -18.05
CA PHE A 220 -6.35 -12.84 -17.70
C PHE A 220 -5.70 -13.50 -18.91
N ARG A 221 -4.72 -14.36 -18.68
CA ARG A 221 -4.05 -15.15 -19.73
C ARG A 221 -4.45 -16.59 -19.64
#